data_AF-A0A7C7QU78-F1
#
_entry.id   AF-A0A7C7QU78-F1
#
_cell.length_a   1.000
_cell.length_b   1.000
_cell.length_c   1.000
_cell.angle_alpha   90.00
_cell.angle_beta   90.00
_cell.angle_gamma   90.00
#
_symmetry.space_group_name_H-M   'P 1'
#
loop_
_entity.id
_entity.type
_entity.pdbx_description
1 polymer ?
#
loop_
_entity_poly.entity_id
_entity_poly.type
_entity_poly.pdbx_seq_one_letter_code
_entity_poly.pdbx_strand_id
1 'polypeptide(L)'
;MPKTPYFESEGQEREFWASHSATDYQEDWEPLGEEIEMVKPRPEEEVVGLSLYTEYLKVIKQIAERQGVSPQTLMQRWLVERLAQEVPELAG
;
A
#
# COMPACT_ATOMS: atom_id res chain seq x y z
N MET A 1 1.08 -34.46 16.37
CA MET A 1 0.64 -33.33 15.54
C MET A 1 0.49 -33.84 14.12
N PRO A 2 -0.54 -33.39 13.36
CA PRO A 2 -0.81 -33.88 12.02
C PRO A 2 0.26 -33.38 11.04
N LYS A 3 0.57 -34.18 10.03
CA LYS A 3 1.47 -33.84 8.92
C LYS A 3 0.64 -33.54 7.69
N THR A 4 1.12 -32.68 6.79
CA THR A 4 0.39 -32.36 5.57
C THR A 4 0.25 -33.64 4.73
N PRO A 5 -1.00 -34.05 4.39
CA PRO A 5 -1.20 -35.25 3.60
C PRO A 5 -0.76 -35.04 2.15
N TYR A 6 -0.33 -36.13 1.51
CA TYR A 6 -0.07 -36.13 0.07
C TYR A 6 -1.39 -36.25 -0.70
N PHE A 7 -1.65 -35.32 -1.60
CA PHE A 7 -2.83 -35.33 -2.46
C PHE A 7 -2.47 -35.83 -3.86
N GLU A 8 -3.28 -36.74 -4.39
CA GLU A 8 -3.11 -37.25 -5.75
C GLU A 8 -3.77 -36.33 -6.80
N SER A 9 -4.63 -35.39 -6.34
CA SER A 9 -5.30 -34.41 -7.21
C SER A 9 -5.65 -33.11 -6.46
N GLU A 10 -5.69 -32.00 -7.19
CA GLU A 10 -6.13 -30.69 -6.67
C GLU A 10 -7.58 -30.72 -6.12
N GLY A 11 -8.43 -31.60 -6.66
CA GLY A 11 -9.81 -31.76 -6.18
C GLY A 11 -9.86 -32.30 -4.75
N GLN A 12 -9.02 -33.30 -4.46
CA GLN A 12 -8.88 -33.89 -3.13
C GLN A 12 -8.32 -32.89 -2.11
N GLU A 13 -7.34 -32.10 -2.53
CA GLU A 13 -6.76 -31.04 -1.72
C GLU A 13 -7.81 -29.98 -1.33
N ARG A 14 -8.64 -29.55 -2.30
CA ARG A 14 -9.71 -28.55 -2.05
C ARG A 14 -10.74 -29.04 -1.05
N GLU A 15 -11.20 -30.29 -1.17
CA GLU A 15 -12.17 -30.88 -0.23
C GLU A 15 -11.60 -31.02 1.18
N PHE A 16 -10.31 -31.36 1.27
CA PHE A 16 -9.61 -31.45 2.54
C PHE A 16 -9.51 -30.09 3.25
N TRP A 17 -9.02 -29.05 2.56
CA TRP A 17 -8.89 -27.70 3.13
C TRP A 17 -10.23 -26.99 3.37
N ALA A 18 -11.31 -27.42 2.72
CA ALA A 18 -12.65 -26.94 3.04
C ALA A 18 -13.15 -27.37 4.44
N SER A 19 -12.58 -28.44 5.00
CA SER A 19 -13.00 -29.04 6.26
C SER A 19 -11.95 -28.98 7.38
N HIS A 20 -10.68 -28.71 7.04
CA HIS A 20 -9.56 -28.68 7.99
C HIS A 20 -8.92 -27.29 8.05
N SER A 21 -8.56 -26.84 9.25
CA SER A 21 -7.84 -25.58 9.42
C SER A 21 -6.38 -25.74 8.98
N ALA A 22 -5.89 -24.84 8.13
CA ALA A 22 -4.48 -24.78 7.74
C ALA A 22 -3.54 -24.52 8.92
N THR A 23 -4.04 -23.91 10.00
CA THR A 23 -3.25 -23.63 11.21
C THR A 23 -2.81 -24.88 11.95
N ASP A 24 -3.51 -26.01 11.76
CA ASP A 24 -3.20 -27.25 12.47
C ASP A 24 -1.95 -27.96 11.93
N TYR A 25 -1.42 -27.48 10.80
CA TYR A 25 -0.28 -28.04 10.06
C TYR A 25 0.95 -27.11 10.06
N GLN A 26 0.96 -26.04 10.88
CA GLN A 26 2.03 -25.02 10.91
C GLN A 26 3.43 -25.58 11.19
N GLU A 27 3.54 -26.66 11.97
CA GLU A 27 4.83 -27.31 12.30
C GLU A 27 5.46 -28.05 11.10
N ASP A 28 4.68 -28.31 10.05
CA ASP A 28 5.13 -28.94 8.80
C ASP A 28 5.57 -27.91 7.75
N TRP A 29 5.42 -26.61 8.05
CA TRP A 29 5.81 -25.54 7.15
C TRP A 29 7.29 -25.20 7.31
N GLU A 30 7.95 -24.88 6.21
CA GLU A 30 9.30 -24.35 6.25
C GLU A 30 9.26 -22.92 6.79
N PRO A 31 10.01 -22.59 7.86
CA PRO A 31 10.07 -21.22 8.35
C PRO A 31 10.62 -20.33 7.24
N LEU A 32 9.93 -19.20 6.99
CA LEU A 32 10.46 -18.17 6.11
C LEU A 32 11.83 -17.74 6.66
N GLY A 33 12.88 -17.96 5.86
CA GLY A 33 14.27 -17.68 6.26
C GLY A 33 14.60 -16.18 6.32
N GLU A 34 13.69 -15.32 5.87
CA GLU A 34 13.83 -13.88 5.88
C GLU A 34 12.61 -13.24 6.56
N GLU A 35 12.88 -12.32 7.48
CA GLU A 35 11.85 -11.48 8.09
C GLU A 35 11.27 -10.57 7.00
N ILE A 36 10.01 -10.81 6.63
CA ILE A 36 9.32 -9.93 5.70
C ILE A 36 9.04 -8.65 6.47
N GLU A 37 9.77 -7.58 6.17
CA GLU A 37 9.38 -6.24 6.60
C GLU A 37 7.97 -5.97 6.05
N MET A 38 6.97 -6.04 6.93
CA MET A 38 5.66 -5.51 6.62
C MET A 38 5.84 -4.02 6.33
N VAL A 39 5.84 -3.66 5.04
CA VAL A 39 5.79 -2.27 4.60
C VAL A 39 4.63 -1.64 5.37
N LYS A 40 4.93 -0.61 6.17
CA LYS A 40 3.95 0.07 7.02
C LYS A 40 2.66 0.30 6.23
N PRO A 41 1.48 0.12 6.85
CA PRO A 41 0.22 0.37 6.15
C PRO A 41 0.28 1.76 5.53
N ARG A 42 -0.15 1.87 4.28
CA ARG A 42 -0.23 3.15 3.57
C ARG A 42 -0.93 4.15 4.51
N PRO A 43 -0.36 5.35 4.73
CA PRO A 43 -1.02 6.35 5.55
C PRO A 43 -2.45 6.57 5.03
N GLU A 44 -3.38 6.78 5.95
CA GLU A 44 -4.77 7.05 5.59
C GLU A 44 -4.82 8.32 4.73
N GLU A 45 -5.32 8.18 3.50
CA GLU A 45 -5.52 9.29 2.57
C GLU A 45 -6.99 9.72 2.61
N GLU A 46 -7.25 10.97 3.01
CA GLU A 46 -8.59 11.57 2.90
C GLU A 46 -8.69 12.43 1.63
N VAL A 47 -9.73 12.21 0.83
CA VAL A 47 -9.99 13.00 -0.38
C VAL A 47 -10.82 14.21 -0.01
N VAL A 48 -10.21 15.39 -0.09
CA VAL A 48 -10.88 16.67 0.13
C VAL A 48 -11.15 17.40 -1.19
N GLY A 49 -12.33 17.99 -1.32
CA GLY A 49 -12.67 18.87 -2.43
C GLY A 49 -12.15 20.29 -2.18
N LEU A 50 -11.27 20.80 -3.03
CA LEU A 50 -10.73 22.16 -2.94
C LEU A 50 -11.14 22.99 -4.17
N SER A 51 -11.69 24.18 -3.92
CA SER A 51 -11.98 25.17 -4.95
C SER A 51 -10.74 25.99 -5.26
N LEU A 52 -10.32 26.01 -6.53
CA LEU A 52 -9.21 26.81 -7.03
C LEU A 52 -9.69 27.74 -8.14
N TYR A 53 -9.08 28.91 -8.25
CA TYR A 53 -9.30 29.77 -9.40
C TYR A 53 -8.80 29.10 -10.69
N THR A 54 -9.56 29.26 -11.78
CA THR A 54 -9.30 28.61 -13.07
C THR A 54 -7.91 28.97 -13.62
N GLU A 55 -7.50 30.24 -13.47
CA GLU A 55 -6.18 30.70 -13.89
C GLU A 55 -5.04 29.98 -13.16
N TYR A 56 -5.20 29.70 -11.86
CA TYR A 56 -4.19 28.99 -11.09
C TYR A 56 -4.12 27.54 -11.52
N LEU A 57 -5.27 26.87 -11.65
CA LEU A 57 -5.31 25.48 -12.11
C LEU A 57 -4.64 25.30 -13.48
N LYS A 58 -4.82 26.28 -14.39
CA LYS A 58 -4.15 26.27 -15.70
C LYS A 58 -2.62 26.31 -15.56
N VAL A 59 -2.09 27.19 -14.72
CA VAL A 59 -0.64 27.32 -14.49
C VAL A 59 -0.09 26.05 -13.83
N ILE A 60 -0.79 25.50 -12.86
CA ILE A 60 -0.39 24.25 -12.17
C ILE A 60 -0.27 23.10 -13.17
N LYS A 61 -1.25 22.94 -14.06
CA LYS A 61 -1.22 21.91 -15.11
C LYS A 61 0.01 22.05 -16.02
N GLN A 62 0.33 23.27 -16.45
CA GLN A 62 1.51 23.53 -17.28
C GLN A 62 2.82 23.20 -16.57
N ILE A 63 2.92 23.48 -15.26
CA ILE A 63 4.11 23.15 -14.48
C ILE A 63 4.22 21.63 -14.30
N ALA A 64 3.11 20.96 -14.01
CA ALA A 64 3.05 19.51 -13.82
C ALA A 64 3.48 18.76 -15.10
N GLU A 65 2.97 19.17 -16.26
CA GLU A 65 3.35 18.62 -17.56
C GLU A 65 4.86 18.76 -17.83
N ARG A 66 5.45 19.93 -17.55
CA ARG A 66 6.90 20.16 -17.71
C ARG A 66 7.74 19.29 -16.79
N GLN A 67 7.22 18.95 -15.60
CA GLN A 67 7.88 18.08 -14.63
C GLN A 67 7.58 16.59 -14.84
N GLY A 68 6.70 16.24 -15.78
CA GLY A 68 6.29 14.86 -16.03
C GLY A 68 5.48 14.22 -14.89
N VAL A 69 4.78 15.02 -14.09
CA VAL A 69 3.96 14.56 -12.96
C VAL A 69 2.50 14.96 -13.12
N SER A 70 1.60 14.31 -12.38
CA SER A 70 0.19 14.72 -12.37
C SER A 70 0.01 16.05 -11.61
N PRO A 71 -1.00 16.88 -11.95
CA PRO A 71 -1.30 18.09 -11.19
C PRO A 71 -1.56 17.81 -9.70
N GLN A 72 -2.22 16.69 -9.38
CA GLN A 72 -2.48 16.28 -7.99
C GLN A 72 -1.18 15.99 -7.25
N THR A 73 -0.26 15.23 -7.87
CA THR A 73 1.06 14.93 -7.30
C THR A 73 1.87 16.20 -7.05
N LEU A 74 1.85 17.13 -8.01
CA LEU A 74 2.53 18.42 -7.86
C LEU A 74 1.96 19.24 -6.70
N MET A 75 0.63 19.30 -6.58
CA MET A 75 -0.04 20.00 -5.48
C MET A 75 0.26 19.36 -4.13
N GLN A 76 0.23 18.03 -4.03
CA GLN A 76 0.59 17.30 -2.81
C GLN A 76 2.02 17.61 -2.39
N ARG A 77 2.97 17.61 -3.34
CA ARG A 77 4.37 17.95 -3.06
C ARG A 77 4.51 19.37 -2.51
N TRP A 78 3.90 20.37 -3.14
CA TRP A 78 3.95 21.75 -2.65
C TRP A 78 3.29 21.92 -1.28
N LEU A 79 2.20 21.21 -1.02
CA LEU A 79 1.55 21.20 0.30
C LEU A 79 2.49 20.65 1.36
N VAL A 80 3.16 19.54 1.11
CA VAL A 80 4.16 18.97 2.03
C VAL A 80 5.32 19.95 2.25
N GLU A 81 5.86 20.53 1.19
CA GLU A 81 6.93 21.53 1.28
C GLU A 81 6.51 22.73 2.12
N ARG A 82 5.27 23.21 1.98
CA ARG A 82 4.73 24.32 2.78
C ARG A 82 4.48 23.91 4.23
N LEU A 83 3.93 22.73 4.47
CA LEU A 83 3.69 22.21 5.81
C LEU A 83 4.99 22.01 6.58
N ALA A 84 6.05 21.51 5.94
CA ALA A 84 7.37 21.37 6.55
C ALA A 84 7.98 22.72 6.97
N GLN A 85 7.64 23.81 6.27
CA GLN A 85 8.06 25.16 6.66
C GLN A 85 7.29 25.69 7.87
N GLU A 86 5.99 25.40 7.96
CA GLU A 86 5.13 25.87 9.05
C GLU A 86 5.25 25.01 10.31
N VAL A 87 5.52 23.71 10.13
CA VAL A 87 5.65 22.71 11.19
C VAL A 87 6.97 21.96 10.99
N PRO A 88 8.09 22.47 11.54
CA PRO A 88 9.42 21.87 11.37
C PRO A 88 9.53 20.42 11.86
N GLU A 89 8.64 19.99 12.77
CA GLU A 89 8.56 18.62 13.26
C GLU A 89 8.19 17.60 12.15
N LEU A 90 7.59 18.05 11.05
CA LEU A 90 7.27 17.22 9.88
C LEU A 90 8.44 17.06 8.90
N ALA A 91 9.55 17.77 9.11
CA ALA A 91 10.73 17.69 8.24
C ALA A 91 11.73 16.58 8.64
N GLY A 92 11.39 15.77 9.65
CA GLY A 92 12.24 14.71 10.23
C GLY A 92 11.83 13.30 9.83
#